data_AF-A0A953TPI7-F1
#
_entry.id   AF-A0A953TPI7-F1
#
_cell.length_a   1.000
_cell.length_b   1.000
_cell.length_c   1.000
_cell.angle_alpha   90.00
_cell.angle_beta   90.00
_cell.angle_gamma   90.00
#
_symmetry.space_group_name_H-M   'P 1'
#
loop_
_entity.id
_entity.type
_entity.pdbx_description
1 polymer ?
#
loop_
_entity_poly.entity_id
_entity_poly.type
_entity_poly.pdbx_seq_one_letter_code
_entity_poly.pdbx_strand_id
1 'polypeptide(L)'
;MRRKVFAVHPGEILKTEFMEPLGLSAYALAKALNFPGIYEVVRGGRAISADTAICLGKYFGLPAQFWLNLQNDYDLRVAEGSGVGKKIKPRAVSQERRASGAEISAGR
;
A
#
# COMPACT_ATOMS: atom_id res chain seq x y z
N MET A 1 5.88 -18.78 -20.44
CA MET A 1 6.73 -17.64 -20.04
C MET A 1 6.17 -17.08 -18.72
N ARG A 2 6.93 -17.11 -17.61
CA ARG A 2 6.48 -16.51 -16.34
C ARG A 2 6.42 -14.99 -16.52
N ARG A 3 5.27 -14.37 -16.30
CA ARG A 3 5.14 -12.90 -16.31
C ARG A 3 5.99 -12.37 -15.15
N LYS A 4 7.11 -11.70 -15.46
CA LYS A 4 7.95 -11.06 -14.44
C LYS A 4 7.15 -9.87 -13.90
N VAL A 5 6.65 -9.99 -12.68
CA VAL A 5 5.98 -8.88 -12.00
C VAL A 5 7.05 -7.88 -11.60
N PHE A 6 6.88 -6.64 -12.06
CA PHE A 6 7.67 -5.53 -11.54
C PHE A 6 6.98 -4.99 -10.28
N ALA A 7 7.43 -5.47 -9.13
CA ALA A 7 6.97 -5.01 -7.82
C ALA A 7 8.20 -4.57 -7.01
N VAL A 8 8.25 -3.29 -6.64
CA VAL A 8 9.32 -2.73 -5.80
C VAL A 8 8.85 -2.79 -4.36
N HIS A 9 9.61 -3.45 -3.49
CA HIS A 9 9.26 -3.52 -2.08
C HIS A 9 9.37 -2.11 -1.45
N PRO A 10 8.44 -1.68 -0.59
CA PRO A 10 8.49 -0.35 0.02
C PRO A 10 9.76 -0.10 0.85
N GLY A 11 10.39 -1.15 1.36
CA GLY A 11 11.70 -1.07 2.01
C GLY A 11 12.85 -0.63 1.10
N GLU A 12 12.79 -0.98 -0.19
CA GLU A 12 13.77 -0.49 -1.18
C GLU A 12 13.57 1.00 -1.42
N ILE A 13 12.32 1.46 -1.49
CA ILE A 13 11.96 2.88 -1.61
C ILE A 13 12.40 3.65 -0.37
N LEU A 14 12.11 3.14 0.83
CA LEU A 14 12.58 3.72 2.09
C LEU A 14 14.11 3.88 2.08
N LYS A 15 14.84 2.88 1.58
CA LYS A 15 16.29 2.92 1.52
C LYS A 15 16.80 3.98 0.53
N THR A 16 16.35 3.91 -0.72
CA THR A 16 16.87 4.70 -1.84
C THR A 16 16.40 6.14 -1.83
N GLU A 17 15.14 6.40 -1.49
CA GLU A 17 14.54 7.73 -1.58
C GLU A 17 14.64 8.54 -0.27
N PHE A 18 14.89 7.88 0.87
CA PHE A 18 14.93 8.55 2.18
C PHE A 18 16.24 8.29 2.92
N MET A 19 16.64 7.04 3.11
CA MET A 19 17.79 6.74 3.96
C MET A 19 19.12 7.15 3.32
N GLU A 20 19.35 6.78 2.06
CA GLU A 20 20.59 7.08 1.33
C GLU A 20 20.82 8.60 1.16
N PRO A 21 19.83 9.41 0.74
CA PRO A 21 20.00 10.86 0.64
C PRO A 21 20.29 11.55 1.97
N LEU A 22 19.83 10.97 3.08
CA LEU A 22 20.03 11.50 4.43
C LEU A 22 21.25 10.88 5.15
N GLY A 23 21.98 9.96 4.51
CA GLY A 23 23.10 9.24 5.15
C GLY A 23 22.67 8.39 6.36
N LEU A 24 21.39 7.97 6.42
CA LEU A 24 20.83 7.22 7.53
C LEU A 24 21.10 5.73 7.40
N SER A 25 21.69 5.13 8.44
CA SER A 25 21.79 3.66 8.54
C SER A 25 20.47 3.06 9.02
N ALA A 26 20.22 1.78 8.70
CA ALA A 26 19.07 1.05 9.21
C ALA A 26 19.04 1.00 10.75
N TYR A 27 20.22 0.93 11.38
CA TYR A 27 20.37 0.99 12.83
C TYR A 27 19.97 2.36 13.40
N ALA A 28 20.45 3.46 12.79
CA ALA A 28 20.09 4.81 13.21
C ALA A 28 18.58 5.04 13.11
N LEU A 29 17.97 4.61 12.00
CA LEU A 29 16.52 4.71 11.82
C LEU A 29 15.76 3.82 12.82
N ALA A 30 16.19 2.56 13.03
CA ALA A 30 15.58 1.68 14.03
C ALA A 30 15.58 2.30 15.44
N LYS A 31 16.70 2.94 15.82
CA LYS A 31 16.83 3.64 17.10
C LYS A 31 15.90 4.86 17.17
N ALA A 32 15.84 5.66 16.11
CA ALA A 32 14.98 6.85 16.07
C ALA A 32 13.48 6.50 16.15
N LEU A 33 13.08 5.37 15.55
CA LEU A 33 11.69 4.91 15.54
C LEU A 33 11.32 4.03 16.75
N ASN A 34 12.29 3.71 17.63
CA ASN A 34 12.17 2.68 18.66
C ASN A 34 11.59 1.35 18.12
N PHE A 35 12.06 0.96 16.93
CA PHE A 35 11.54 -0.21 16.21
C PHE A 35 12.69 -1.00 15.56
N PRO A 36 13.04 -2.18 16.10
CA PRO A 36 14.17 -2.97 15.59
C PRO A 36 13.92 -3.60 14.21
N GLY A 37 12.66 -3.65 13.76
CA GLY A 37 12.28 -4.31 12.51
C GLY A 37 12.69 -3.59 11.22
N ILE A 38 13.30 -2.40 11.29
CA ILE A 38 13.70 -1.61 10.10
C ILE A 38 14.65 -2.37 9.18
N TYR A 39 15.59 -3.15 9.73
CA TYR A 39 16.50 -3.94 8.90
C TYR A 39 15.76 -4.95 8.02
N GLU A 40 14.72 -5.59 8.56
CA GLU A 40 13.91 -6.54 7.81
C GLU A 40 13.03 -5.87 6.76
N VAL A 41 12.52 -4.68 7.08
CA VAL A 41 11.76 -3.87 6.11
C VAL A 41 12.64 -3.50 4.92
N VAL A 42 13.82 -2.93 5.18
CA VAL A 42 14.76 -2.46 4.16
C VAL A 42 15.23 -3.60 3.24
N ARG A 43 15.45 -4.81 3.76
CA ARG A 43 15.84 -5.97 2.94
C ARG A 43 14.68 -6.68 2.24
N GLY A 44 13.45 -6.19 2.36
CA GLY A 44 12.25 -6.81 1.78
C GLY A 44 11.76 -8.08 2.49
N GLY A 45 12.23 -8.33 3.71
CA GLY A 45 11.85 -9.51 4.51
C GLY A 45 10.63 -9.28 5.41
N ARG A 46 10.21 -8.02 5.60
CA ARG A 46 9.07 -7.65 6.44
C ARG A 46 8.27 -6.52 5.77
N ALA A 47 6.95 -6.64 5.82
CA ALA A 47 6.03 -5.60 5.37
C ALA A 47 6.02 -4.39 6.32
N ILE A 48 5.69 -3.21 5.80
CA ILE A 48 5.38 -2.04 6.62
C ILE A 48 3.98 -2.22 7.21
N SER A 49 3.89 -2.40 8.54
CA SER A 49 2.61 -2.43 9.26
C SER A 49 2.06 -1.02 9.51
N ALA A 50 0.82 -0.92 9.98
CA ALA A 50 0.21 0.36 10.37
C ALA A 50 1.03 1.09 11.44
N ASP A 51 1.50 0.40 12.47
CA ASP A 51 2.35 0.98 13.52
C ASP A 51 3.66 1.52 12.96
N THR A 52 4.33 0.74 12.08
CA THR A 52 5.56 1.17 11.41
C THR A 52 5.30 2.39 10.52
N ALA A 53 4.19 2.41 9.78
CA ALA A 53 3.80 3.53 8.93
C ALA A 53 3.54 4.81 9.73
N ILE A 54 2.92 4.71 10.92
CA ILE A 54 2.73 5.86 11.83
C ILE A 54 4.09 6.40 12.30
N CYS A 55 5.00 5.52 12.71
CA CYS A 55 6.34 5.93 13.15
C CYS A 55 7.14 6.59 12.02
N LEU A 56 7.17 5.97 10.84
CA LEU A 56 7.83 6.54 9.66
C LEU A 56 7.21 7.88 9.25
N GLY A 57 5.88 7.99 9.33
CA GLY A 57 5.19 9.22 9.00
C GLY A 57 5.53 10.37 9.95
N LYS A 58 5.59 10.11 11.26
CA LYS A 58 6.04 11.09 12.25
C LYS A 58 7.50 11.50 12.04
N TYR A 59 8.37 10.56 11.66
CA TYR A 59 9.81 10.82 11.50
C TYR A 59 10.14 11.58 10.21
N PHE A 60 9.54 11.21 9.08
CA PHE A 60 9.83 11.81 7.77
C PHE A 60 8.86 12.93 7.36
N GLY A 61 7.83 13.21 8.16
CA GLY A 61 6.86 14.27 7.87
C GLY A 61 5.87 13.93 6.75
N LEU A 62 5.69 12.64 6.45
CA LEU A 62 4.71 12.16 5.47
C LEU A 62 3.53 11.47 6.17
N PRO A 63 2.31 11.48 5.61
CA PRO A 63 1.19 10.77 6.21
C PRO A 63 1.47 9.26 6.34
N ALA A 64 1.02 8.60 7.40
CA ALA A 64 1.13 7.15 7.54
C ALA A 64 0.53 6.40 6.34
N GLN A 65 -0.54 6.95 5.75
CA GLN A 65 -1.18 6.40 4.56
C GLN A 65 -0.24 6.31 3.36
N PHE A 66 0.74 7.22 3.23
CA PHE A 66 1.73 7.16 2.16
C PHE A 66 2.48 5.83 2.20
N TRP A 67 2.99 5.44 3.38
CA TRP A 67 3.74 4.22 3.57
C TRP A 67 2.90 2.96 3.35
N LEU A 68 1.65 2.96 3.84
CA LEU A 68 0.72 1.86 3.59
C LEU A 68 0.33 1.73 2.12
N ASN A 69 0.24 2.84 1.38
CA ASN A 69 -0.03 2.78 -0.06
C ASN A 69 1.11 2.10 -0.82
N LEU A 70 2.37 2.33 -0.43
CA LEU A 70 3.51 1.63 -1.03
C LEU A 70 3.47 0.12 -0.75
N GLN A 71 3.15 -0.26 0.48
CA GLN A 71 2.99 -1.67 0.86
C GLN A 71 1.85 -2.33 0.08
N ASN A 72 0.69 -1.66 -0.01
CA ASN A 72 -0.47 -2.16 -0.72
C ASN A 72 -0.20 -2.35 -2.23
N ASP A 73 0.45 -1.39 -2.88
CA ASP A 73 0.81 -1.51 -4.30
C ASP A 73 1.76 -2.69 -4.54
N TYR A 74 2.78 -2.86 -3.69
CA TYR A 74 3.68 -4.00 -3.74
C TYR A 74 2.91 -5.34 -3.58
N ASP A 75 2.10 -5.47 -2.53
CA ASP A 75 1.38 -6.71 -2.23
C ASP A 75 0.37 -7.07 -3.33
N LEU A 76 -0.34 -6.08 -3.88
CA LEU A 76 -1.28 -6.28 -4.99
C LEU A 76 -0.55 -6.79 -6.23
N ARG A 77 0.56 -6.17 -6.63
CA ARG A 77 1.33 -6.59 -7.80
C ARG A 77 1.85 -8.03 -7.65
N VAL A 78 2.37 -8.37 -6.47
CA VAL A 78 2.81 -9.73 -6.15
C VAL A 78 1.64 -10.72 -6.26
N ALA A 79 0.49 -10.39 -5.66
CA ALA A 79 -0.71 -11.23 -5.69
C ALA A 79 -1.24 -11.42 -7.12
N GLU A 80 -1.36 -10.36 -7.92
CA GLU A 80 -1.75 -10.42 -9.33
C GLU A 80 -0.80 -11.29 -10.17
N GLY A 81 0.50 -11.25 -9.84
CA GLY A 81 1.52 -12.14 -10.40
C GLY A 81 1.22 -13.61 -10.27
N SER A 82 0.75 -14.01 -9.09
CA SER A 82 0.39 -15.39 -8.79
C SER A 82 -0.94 -15.83 -9.42
N GLY A 83 -1.73 -14.88 -9.93
CA GLY A 83 -3.00 -15.15 -10.59
C GLY A 83 -4.17 -15.34 -9.63
N VAL A 84 -4.09 -14.75 -8.43
CA VAL A 84 -5.23 -14.62 -7.52
C VAL A 84 -6.43 -14.02 -8.27
N GLY A 85 -7.64 -14.53 -7.99
CA GLY A 85 -8.87 -14.00 -8.55
C GLY A 85 -9.22 -14.43 -9.99
N LYS A 86 -8.35 -15.14 -10.71
CA LYS A 86 -8.60 -15.57 -12.12
C LYS A 86 -9.90 -16.33 -12.36
N LYS A 87 -10.42 -17.03 -11.35
CA LYS A 87 -11.66 -17.83 -11.45
C LYS A 87 -12.89 -17.13 -10.85
N ILE A 88 -12.73 -15.93 -10.31
CA ILE A 88 -13.82 -15.19 -9.69
C ILE A 88 -14.62 -14.51 -10.80
N LYS A 89 -15.92 -14.81 -10.85
CA LYS A 89 -16.86 -14.11 -11.73
C LYS A 89 -17.42 -12.91 -10.95
N PRO A 90 -17.40 -11.69 -11.51
CA PRO A 90 -18.03 -10.54 -10.88
C PRO A 90 -19.51 -10.82 -10.58
N ARG A 91 -19.97 -10.40 -9.41
CA ARG A 91 -21.40 -10.43 -9.08
C ARG A 91 -22.13 -9.49 -10.04
N ALA A 92 -23.15 -9.98 -10.74
CA ALA A 92 -24.03 -9.12 -11.52
C ALA A 92 -24.74 -8.15 -10.57
N VAL A 93 -24.55 -6.84 -10.78
CA VAL A 93 -25.29 -5.80 -10.07
C VAL A 93 -26.53 -5.48 -10.90
N SER A 94 -27.71 -5.88 -10.43
CA SER A 94 -28.99 -5.51 -11.04
C SER A 94 -29.13 -3.99 -11.02
N GLN A 95 -29.27 -3.35 -12.19
CA GLN A 95 -29.35 -1.89 -12.36
C GLN A 95 -30.69 -1.28 -11.89
N GLU A 96 -31.26 -1.72 -10.77
CA GLU A 96 -32.62 -1.31 -10.36
C GLU A 96 -32.70 -0.04 -9.51
N ARG A 97 -31.59 0.68 -9.29
CA ARG A 97 -31.59 1.94 -8.52
C ARG A 97 -31.41 3.21 -9.35
N ARG A 98 -31.94 3.27 -10.57
CA ARG A 98 -32.01 4.52 -11.35
C ARG A 98 -33.43 4.99 -11.71
N ALA A 99 -34.48 4.25 -11.38
CA ALA A 99 -35.87 4.66 -11.62
C ALA A 99 -36.62 4.88 -10.29
N SER A 100 -36.27 5.92 -9.53
CA SER A 100 -37.10 6.37 -8.40
C SER A 100 -36.85 7.85 -8.08
N GLY A 101 -36.86 8.69 -9.12
CA GLY A 101 -36.67 10.14 -8.98
C GLY A 101 -37.40 10.99 -10.02
N ALA A 102 -38.29 10.41 -10.82
CA ALA A 102 -39.03 11.14 -11.85
C ALA A 102 -40.54 10.88 -11.71
N GLU A 103 -41.10 11.13 -10.54
CA GLU A 103 -42.56 11.15 -10.32
C GLU A 103 -42.91 11.96 -9.06
N ILE A 104 -42.57 13.26 -9.04
CA ILE A 104 -43.27 14.22 -8.19
C ILE A 104 -43.83 15.34 -9.08
N SER A 105 -45.12 15.16 -9.37
CA SER A 105 -46.15 16.15 -9.70
C SER A 105 -45.93 17.11 -10.86
N ALA A 106 -46.37 16.69 -12.06
CA ALA A 106 -47.34 17.50 -12.79
C ALA A 106 -48.73 17.19 -12.22
N GLY A 107 -49.37 18.13 -11.53
CA GLY A 107 -50.75 17.92 -11.06
C GLY A 107 -51.22 18.77 -9.88
N ARG A 108 -51.20 20.10 -10.00
CA ARG A 108 -52.38 20.99 -9.90
C ARG A 108 -51.98 22.45 -10.00
#